data_AF-A0A7X7Z981-F1
#
_entry.id   AF-A0A7X7Z981-F1
#
_cell.length_a   1.000
_cell.length_b   1.000
_cell.length_c   1.000
_cell.angle_alpha   90.00
_cell.angle_beta   90.00
_cell.angle_gamma   90.00
#
_symmetry.space_group_name_H-M   'P 1'
#
loop_
_entity.id
_entity.type
_entity.pdbx_description
1 polymer ?
#
loop_
_entity_poly.entity_id
_entity_poly.type
_entity_poly.pdbx_seq_one_letter_code
_entity_poly.pdbx_strand_id
1 'polypeptide(L)' 'QVAILAVGSITKRVVVIESDSGDSIGIRHMTMLSLSYDHRVIDGALGGMFLKVVRDNLQNFAP' A
#
# COMPACT_ATOMS: atom_id res chain seq x y z
N GLN A 1 21.28 4.31 8.98
CA GLN A 1 20.01 4.01 8.28
C GLN A 1 18.91 3.87 9.33
N VAL A 2 17.73 4.47 9.13
CA VAL A 2 16.64 4.50 10.14
C VAL A 2 15.36 3.75 9.72
N ALA A 3 15.28 3.34 8.44
CA ALA A 3 14.19 2.51 7.92
C ALA A 3 14.62 1.69 6.68
N ILE A 4 13.90 0.59 6.44
CA ILE A 4 14.02 -0.30 5.27
C ILE A 4 12.61 -0.61 4.75
N LEU A 5 12.39 -0.42 3.45
CA LEU A 5 11.15 -0.81 2.76
C LEU A 5 11.41 -2.06 1.92
N ALA A 6 10.59 -3.09 2.11
CA ALA A 6 10.55 -4.28 1.27
C ALA A 6 9.26 -4.28 0.43
N VAL A 7 9.38 -4.69 -0.83
CA VAL A 7 8.28 -4.81 -1.79
C VAL A 7 8.06 -6.28 -2.10
N GLY A 8 6.85 -6.77 -1.83
CA GLY A 8 6.46 -8.14 -2.14
C GLY A 8 6.25 -8.37 -3.64
N SER A 9 6.10 -9.64 -4.02
CA SER A 9 5.70 -10.01 -5.37
C SER A 9 4.30 -9.47 -5.70
N ILE A 10 4.12 -9.00 -6.94
CA ILE A 10 2.81 -8.61 -7.45
C ILE A 10 1.99 -9.87 -7.74
N THR A 11 0.80 -9.96 -7.15
CA THR A 11 -0.12 -11.09 -7.30
C THR A 11 -1.50 -10.61 -7.71
N LYS A 12 -2.25 -11.42 -8.45
CA LYS A 12 -3.65 -11.13 -8.75
C LYS A 12 -4.52 -11.46 -7.53
N ARG A 13 -5.31 -10.51 -7.07
CA ARG A 13 -6.24 -10.69 -5.94
C ARG A 13 -7.65 -10.29 -6.35
N VAL A 14 -8.62 -11.04 -5.85
CA VAL A 14 -10.05 -10.72 -5.95
C VAL A 14 -10.34 -9.60 -4.96
N VAL A 15 -10.96 -8.53 -5.42
CA VAL A 15 -11.34 -7.36 -4.62
C VAL A 15 -12.77 -6.95 -4.93
N VAL A 16 -13.43 -6.34 -3.95
CA VAL A 16 -14.72 -5.68 -4.16
C VAL A 16 -14.45 -4.31 -4.79
N ILE A 17 -15.23 -3.97 -5.80
CA ILE A 17 -15.26 -2.65 -6.45
C ILE A 17 -16.64 -2.07 -6.14
N GLU A 18 -16.64 -1.07 -5.27
CA GLU A 18 -17.83 -0.32 -4.89
C GLU A 18 -18.16 0.69 -6.00
N SER A 19 -19.44 0.81 -6.35
CA SER A 19 -19.95 1.78 -7.32
C SER A 19 -21.32 2.28 -6.90
N ASP A 20 -21.78 3.40 -7.46
CA ASP A 20 -23.13 3.93 -7.20
C ASP A 20 -24.25 2.93 -7.58
N SER A 21 -23.97 2.01 -8.50
CA SER A 21 -24.88 0.93 -8.92
C SER A 21 -24.82 -0.32 -8.05
N GLY A 22 -23.95 -0.35 -7.02
CA GLY A 22 -23.72 -1.48 -6.13
C GLY A 22 -22.32 -2.08 -6.25
N ASP A 23 -22.10 -3.15 -5.49
CA ASP A 23 -20.79 -3.81 -5.37
C ASP A 23 -20.57 -4.84 -6.47
N SER A 24 -19.37 -4.85 -7.04
CA SER A 24 -18.94 -5.85 -8.02
C SER A 24 -17.62 -6.50 -7.62
N ILE A 25 -17.35 -7.69 -8.15
CA ILE A 25 -16.09 -8.40 -7.89
C ILE A 25 -15.15 -8.19 -9.08
N GLY A 26 -13.93 -7.73 -8.81
CA GLY A 26 -12.87 -7.56 -9.81
C GLY A 26 -11.56 -8.22 -9.41
N ILE A 27 -10.72 -8.47 -10.41
CA ILE A 27 -9.34 -8.94 -10.20
C ILE A 27 -8.39 -7.74 -10.35
N ARG A 28 -7.50 -7.54 -9.38
CA ARG A 28 -6.48 -6.47 -9.39
C ARG A 28 -5.09 -7.02 -9.13
N HIS A 29 -4.08 -6.37 -9.72
CA HIS A 29 -2.69 -6.59 -9.38
C HIS A 29 -2.37 -5.89 -8.07
N MET A 30 -1.97 -6.66 -7.06
CA MET A 30 -1.72 -6.18 -5.70
C MET A 30 -0.33 -6.61 -5.25
N THR A 31 0.35 -5.74 -4.50
CA THR A 31 1.58 -6.05 -3.79
C THR A 31 1.46 -5.66 -2.32
N MET A 32 2.30 -6.25 -1.48
CA MET A 32 2.44 -5.88 -0.07
C MET A 32 3.68 -5.02 0.12
N LEU A 33 3.52 -3.90 0.82
CA LEU A 33 4.62 -3.05 1.25
C LEU A 33 4.89 -3.32 2.73
N SER A 34 6.16 -3.58 3.08
CA SER A 34 6.57 -3.84 4.46
C SER A 34 7.67 -2.87 4.85
N LEU A 35 7.41 -2.03 5.85
CA LEU A 35 8.36 -1.05 6.37
C LEU A 35 8.85 -1.48 7.75
N SER A 36 10.16 -1.65 7.89
CA SER A 36 10.84 -1.75 9.18
C SER A 36 11.56 -0.45 9.47
N TYR A 37 11.54 0.00 10.73
CA TYR A 37 12.14 1.26 11.15
C TYR A 37 12.58 1.20 12.61
N ASP A 38 13.50 2.09 12.97
CA ASP A 38 13.95 2.26 14.36
C ASP A 38 12.89 3.05 15.16
N HIS A 39 12.23 2.36 16.09
CA HIS A 39 11.17 2.94 16.94
C HIS A 39 11.65 4.05 17.88
N ARG A 40 12.97 4.18 18.09
CA ARG A 40 13.53 5.30 18.88
C ARG A 40 13.46 6.63 18.13
N VAL A 41 13.30 6.58 16.81
CA VAL A 41 13.30 7.75 15.93
C VAL A 41 11.94 7.93 15.25
N ILE A 42 11.27 6.83 14.88
CA ILE A 42 10.01 6.84 14.13
C ILE A 42 8.94 6.10 14.92
N ASP A 43 7.80 6.75 15.16
CA ASP A 43 6.64 6.08 15.73
C ASP A 43 5.76 5.41 14.66
N GLY A 44 4.78 4.63 15.12
CA GLY A 44 3.87 3.91 14.24
C GLY A 44 2.98 4.79 13.38
N ALA A 45 2.61 5.98 13.86
CA ALA A 45 1.75 6.89 13.12
C ALA A 45 2.51 7.50 11.93
N LEU A 46 3.75 7.95 12.15
CA LEU A 46 4.62 8.49 11.11
C LEU A 46 4.98 7.42 10.07
N GLY A 47 5.34 6.21 10.53
CA GLY A 47 5.62 5.09 9.64
C GLY A 47 4.40 4.68 8.80
N GLY A 48 3.21 4.66 9.40
CA GLY A 48 1.95 4.39 8.70
C GLY A 48 1.60 5.48 7.70
N MET A 49 1.82 6.75 8.04
CA MET A 49 1.60 7.89 7.14
C MET A 49 2.52 7.83 5.93
N PHE A 50 3.80 7.50 6.13
CA PHE A 50 4.75 7.29 5.04
C PHE A 50 4.26 6.19 4.08
N LEU A 51 3.87 5.02 4.61
CA LEU A 51 3.34 3.93 3.78
C LEU A 51 2.07 4.33 3.02
N LYS A 52 1.18 5.13 3.63
CA LYS A 52 -0.01 5.66 2.97
C LYS A 52 0.35 6.56 1.79
N VAL A 53 1.27 7.50 1.98
CA VAL A 53 1.74 8.39 0.91
C VAL A 53 2.37 7.58 -0.23
N VAL A 54 3.22 6.60 0.07
CA VAL A 54 3.82 5.73 -0.96
C VAL A 54 2.73 4.97 -1.72
N ARG A 55 1.77 4.36 -1.02
CA ARG A 55 0.63 3.68 -1.64
C ARG A 55 -0.13 4.61 -2.59
N ASP A 56 -0.47 5.82 -2.13
CA ASP A 56 -1.29 6.76 -2.91
C ASP A 56 -0.56 7.23 -4.17
N ASN A 57 0.76 7.47 -4.08
CA ASN A 57 1.57 7.81 -5.26
C ASN A 57 1.60 6.66 -6.27
N LEU A 58 1.77 5.42 -5.81
CA LEU A 58 1.81 4.25 -6.71
C LEU A 58 0.44 3.97 -7.35
N GLN A 59 -0.66 4.17 -6.61
CA GLN A 59 -2.01 3.95 -7.13
C GLN A 59 -2.44 5.01 -8.15
N ASN A 60 -1.96 6.25 -8.00
CA ASN A 60 -2.28 7.36 -8.90
C ASN A 60 -1.20 7.62 -9.96
N PHE A 61 -0.23 6.70 -10.11
CA PHE A 61 0.82 6.85 -11.09
C PHE A 61 0.24 6.73 -12.51
N ALA A 62 0.21 7.85 -13.23
CA ALA A 62 -0.06 7.89 -14.67
C ALA A 62 1.28 7.94 -15.44
N PRO A 63 1.44 7.18 -16.52
CA PRO A 63 2.63 7.21 -17.37
C PRO A 63 2.77 8.55 -18.12
#